data_AF-A0A7C2P928-F1
#
_entry.id   AF-A0A7C2P928-F1
#
_cell.length_a   1.000
_cell.length_b   1.000
_cell.length_c   1.000
_cell.angle_alpha   90.00
_cell.angle_beta   90.00
_cell.angle_gamma   90.00
#
_symmetry.space_group_name_H-M   'P 1'
#
loop_
_entity.id
_entity.type
_entity.pdbx_description
1 polymer ?
#
loop_
_entity_poly.entity_id
_entity_poly.type
_entity_poly.pdbx_seq_one_letter_code
_entity_poly.pdbx_strand_id
1 'polypeptide(L)'
;MPLSRVRITALRCLSEVDLDLHPERNYVFGPNGAGKTSLLEGVFVLGRGRSFRTRQIRRLVQHGRDGFAVFGEVDADGVPRRIGVAYRAGRLEKKIDGEVAKGMAELAALLPVHAIDPSMHALVEGGPSERRRFLDWGVFHVEPGYLESWKRYRRVLSQRNAALKRGAGADELQPWSDALAEAAVLVDESRRRYLERLGPFAGDFGRRLLDRPLTVDYRRGWAADAALGEVLAEDLVRDRQYGSTEGGPHRAELVLRLDERRVQDEASRGQQKLTAAALVLAQVAVESVDRPGRSVLVVDDPSAELDRDSLGRLLAALAEVRAQLILTALAPASLPFQSGFPVFHVERGAVRGYNAASAVREP
;
A
#
# COMPACT_ATOMS: atom_id res chain seq x y z
N MET A 1 3.73 -8.04 -17.59
CA MET A 1 4.34 -8.65 -16.38
C MET A 1 4.77 -7.54 -15.42
N PRO A 2 4.21 -7.41 -14.22
CA PRO A 2 4.38 -6.17 -13.47
C PRO A 2 5.80 -6.01 -12.90
N LEU A 3 6.45 -7.09 -12.48
CA LEU A 3 7.89 -7.10 -12.14
C LEU A 3 8.53 -8.40 -12.64
N SER A 4 9.34 -8.32 -13.70
CA SER A 4 10.00 -9.47 -14.33
C SER A 4 11.34 -9.82 -13.67
N ARG A 5 12.01 -8.83 -13.08
CA ARG A 5 13.29 -9.01 -12.38
C ARG A 5 13.42 -8.06 -11.22
N VAL A 6 14.04 -8.50 -10.13
CA VAL A 6 14.40 -7.66 -8.98
C VAL A 6 15.86 -7.85 -8.59
N ARG A 7 16.58 -6.74 -8.40
CA ARG A 7 17.92 -6.72 -7.84
C ARG A 7 17.96 -5.89 -6.57
N ILE A 8 18.58 -6.41 -5.53
CA ILE A 8 18.71 -5.75 -4.23
C ILE A 8 20.17 -5.78 -3.80
N THR A 9 20.68 -4.65 -3.32
CA THR A 9 22.03 -4.54 -2.77
C THR A 9 21.99 -3.86 -1.41
N ALA A 10 22.65 -4.45 -0.41
CA ALA A 10 22.87 -3.89 0.92
C ALA A 10 21.58 -3.47 1.68
N LEU A 11 20.49 -4.24 1.55
CA LEU A 11 19.21 -3.97 2.20
C LEU A 11 18.97 -4.94 3.35
N ARG A 12 18.85 -4.43 4.58
CA ARG A 12 18.65 -5.22 5.82
C ARG A 12 19.73 -6.29 5.95
N CYS A 13 19.35 -7.56 5.93
CA CYS A 13 20.25 -8.70 5.96
C CYS A 13 20.65 -9.21 4.55
N LEU A 14 20.12 -8.60 3.48
CA LEU A 14 20.43 -8.97 2.10
C LEU A 14 21.67 -8.20 1.61
N SER A 15 22.75 -8.92 1.33
CA SER A 15 23.95 -8.33 0.73
C SER A 15 23.75 -8.07 -0.76
N GLU A 16 23.32 -9.10 -1.49
CA GLU A 16 23.05 -9.05 -2.92
C GLU A 16 21.99 -10.11 -3.28
N VAL A 17 21.01 -9.71 -4.08
CA VAL A 17 19.95 -10.57 -4.63
C VAL A 17 19.71 -10.16 -6.07
N ASP A 18 19.58 -11.14 -6.96
CA ASP A 18 19.19 -10.95 -8.36
C ASP A 18 18.28 -12.11 -8.77
N LEU A 19 17.00 -11.81 -9.00
CA LEU A 19 15.97 -12.83 -9.26
C LEU A 19 15.13 -12.43 -10.47
N ASP A 20 14.97 -13.39 -11.38
CA ASP A 20 13.90 -13.36 -12.38
C ASP A 20 12.62 -13.90 -11.73
N LEU A 21 11.51 -13.20 -11.95
CA LEU A 21 10.22 -13.48 -11.33
C LEU A 21 9.22 -13.97 -12.37
N HIS A 22 8.45 -14.99 -12.01
CA HIS A 22 7.31 -15.44 -12.79
C HIS A 22 6.19 -14.39 -12.74
N PRO A 23 5.46 -14.16 -13.84
CA PRO A 23 4.47 -13.08 -13.94
C PRO A 23 3.28 -13.25 -13.00
N GLU A 24 2.99 -14.48 -12.58
CA GLU A 24 1.83 -14.78 -11.75
C GLU A 24 2.19 -15.01 -10.28
N ARG A 25 3.13 -15.91 -9.96
CA ARG A 25 3.38 -16.34 -8.58
C ARG A 25 4.84 -16.67 -8.36
N ASN A 26 5.34 -16.26 -7.21
CA ASN A 26 6.70 -16.46 -6.76
C ASN A 26 6.67 -16.83 -5.29
N TYR A 27 7.26 -17.97 -4.94
CA TYR A 27 7.23 -18.48 -3.58
C TYR A 27 8.60 -18.38 -2.93
N VAL A 28 8.62 -18.00 -1.66
CA VAL A 28 9.87 -17.77 -0.94
C VAL A 28 9.78 -18.46 0.42
N PHE A 29 10.70 -19.36 0.74
CA PHE A 29 10.73 -20.02 2.04
C PHE A 29 12.10 -19.95 2.71
N GLY A 30 12.14 -20.28 4.00
CA GLY A 30 13.34 -20.29 4.82
C GLY A 30 13.02 -20.00 6.29
N PRO A 31 13.98 -20.18 7.20
CA PRO A 31 13.75 -19.98 8.63
C PRO A 31 13.46 -18.51 8.99
N ASN A 32 13.03 -18.29 10.22
CA ASN A 32 12.86 -16.94 10.77
C ASN A 32 14.19 -16.17 10.74
N GLY A 33 14.13 -14.88 10.40
CA GLY A 33 15.32 -14.03 10.28
C GLY A 33 16.18 -14.26 9.02
N ALA A 34 15.84 -15.21 8.15
CA ALA A 34 16.67 -15.54 6.99
C ALA A 34 16.77 -14.42 5.93
N GLY A 35 15.76 -13.54 5.85
CA GLY A 35 15.71 -12.43 4.89
C GLY A 35 14.48 -12.42 3.96
N LYS A 36 13.52 -13.33 4.15
CA LYS A 36 12.25 -13.39 3.40
C LYS A 36 11.50 -12.05 3.39
N THR A 37 11.25 -11.50 4.57
CA THR A 37 10.64 -10.18 4.74
C THR A 37 11.48 -9.08 4.08
N SER A 38 12.81 -9.12 4.19
CA SER A 38 13.70 -8.13 3.59
C SER A 38 13.56 -8.09 2.06
N LEU A 39 13.36 -9.25 1.42
CA LEU A 39 13.10 -9.35 -0.01
C LEU A 39 11.77 -8.64 -0.37
N LEU A 40 10.70 -8.91 0.39
CA LEU A 40 9.41 -8.24 0.20
C LEU A 40 9.51 -6.73 0.47
N GLU A 41 10.27 -6.30 1.49
CA GLU A 41 10.52 -4.89 1.77
C GLU A 41 11.24 -4.22 0.59
N GLY A 42 12.18 -4.89 -0.06
CA GLY A 42 12.84 -4.39 -1.26
C GLY A 42 11.86 -4.12 -2.39
N VAL A 43 11.03 -5.10 -2.74
CA VAL A 43 9.98 -4.95 -3.76
C VAL A 43 9.00 -3.83 -3.40
N PHE A 44 8.57 -3.76 -2.14
CA PHE A 44 7.65 -2.72 -1.69
C PHE A 44 8.27 -1.32 -1.73
N VAL A 45 9.54 -1.16 -1.36
CA VAL A 45 10.28 0.11 -1.48
C VAL A 45 10.39 0.54 -2.94
N LEU A 46 10.59 -0.38 -3.86
CA LEU A 46 10.69 -0.07 -5.29
C LEU A 46 9.41 0.60 -5.83
N GLY A 47 8.23 0.13 -5.42
CA GLY A 47 6.94 0.71 -5.83
C GLY A 47 6.41 1.85 -4.93
N ARG A 48 6.78 1.88 -3.64
CA ARG A 48 6.19 2.80 -2.64
C ARG A 48 7.16 3.84 -2.08
N GLY A 49 8.47 3.65 -2.26
CA GLY A 49 9.53 4.50 -1.71
C GLY A 49 9.67 4.45 -0.19
N ARG A 50 9.00 3.50 0.47
CA ARG A 50 9.00 3.29 1.92
C ARG A 50 8.86 1.82 2.25
N SER A 51 9.24 1.43 3.46
CA SER A 51 8.98 0.10 3.99
C SER A 51 7.54 -0.01 4.51
N PHE A 52 6.96 -1.21 4.44
CA PHE A 52 5.70 -1.53 5.13
C PHE A 52 5.91 -1.69 6.65
N ARG A 53 7.10 -2.09 7.12
CA ARG A 53 7.41 -2.25 8.55
C ARG A 53 7.87 -0.99 9.27
N THR A 54 8.50 -0.04 8.57
CA THR A 54 9.05 1.16 9.23
C THR A 54 8.97 2.41 8.37
N ARG A 55 8.68 3.54 9.03
CA ARG A 55 8.71 4.87 8.41
C ARG A 55 10.14 5.41 8.22
N GLN A 56 11.14 4.82 8.89
CA GLN A 56 12.53 5.28 8.81
C GLN A 56 13.28 4.51 7.73
N ILE A 57 13.33 5.04 6.51
CA ILE A 57 13.97 4.39 5.36
C ILE A 57 15.45 4.03 5.62
N ARG A 58 16.17 4.84 6.40
CA ARG A 58 17.56 4.57 6.81
C ARG A 58 17.75 3.23 7.54
N ARG A 59 16.71 2.72 8.22
CA ARG A 59 16.76 1.43 8.95
C ARG A 59 16.79 0.23 8.01
N LEU A 60 16.62 0.44 6.70
CA LEU A 60 16.75 -0.60 5.69
C LEU A 60 18.19 -0.75 5.21
N VAL A 61 19.09 0.18 5.53
CA VAL A 61 20.50 0.04 5.19
C VAL A 61 21.09 -1.15 5.95
N GLN A 62 21.79 -2.03 5.24
CA GLN A 62 22.53 -3.14 5.85
C GLN A 62 23.58 -2.61 6.82
N HIS A 63 23.78 -3.32 7.94
CA HIS A 63 24.78 -2.93 8.93
C HIS A 63 26.19 -2.84 8.31
N GLY A 64 26.93 -1.78 8.63
CA GLY A 64 28.27 -1.52 8.07
C GLY A 64 28.27 -0.99 6.64
N ARG A 65 27.12 -0.58 6.09
CA ARG A 65 26.99 0.05 4.77
C ARG A 65 26.45 1.48 4.92
N ASP A 66 26.73 2.33 3.92
CA ASP A 66 26.27 3.72 3.89
C ASP A 66 24.96 3.92 3.11
N GLY A 67 24.44 2.85 2.51
CA GLY A 67 23.27 2.91 1.64
C GLY A 67 22.81 1.54 1.14
N PHE A 68 21.67 1.54 0.44
CA PHE A 68 21.13 0.39 -0.25
C PHE A 68 20.63 0.77 -1.64
N ALA A 69 20.45 -0.21 -2.52
CA ALA A 69 19.79 -0.03 -3.81
C ALA A 69 18.82 -1.17 -4.09
N VAL A 70 17.70 -0.83 -4.72
CA VAL A 70 16.75 -1.77 -5.29
C VAL A 70 16.49 -1.36 -6.73
N PHE A 71 16.58 -2.32 -7.64
CA PHE A 71 16.30 -2.17 -9.06
C PHE A 71 15.24 -3.20 -9.47
N GLY A 72 14.42 -2.86 -10.45
CA GLY A 72 13.56 -3.83 -11.09
C GLY A 72 13.25 -3.51 -12.54
N GLU A 73 12.88 -4.56 -13.26
CA GLU A 73 12.41 -4.50 -14.65
C GLU A 73 10.91 -4.78 -14.67
N VAL A 74 10.14 -3.81 -15.13
CA VAL A 74 8.67 -3.84 -15.13
C VAL A 74 8.17 -3.76 -16.57
N ASP A 75 7.09 -4.46 -16.89
CA ASP A 75 6.39 -4.28 -18.16
C ASP A 75 5.25 -3.28 -17.96
N ALA A 76 5.38 -2.12 -18.58
CA ALA A 76 4.37 -1.09 -18.60
C ALA A 76 3.64 -1.14 -19.94
N ASP A 77 2.52 -1.85 -19.96
CA ASP A 77 1.62 -1.95 -21.12
C ASP A 77 2.36 -2.45 -22.39
N GLY A 78 3.20 -3.49 -22.23
CA GLY A 78 4.00 -4.11 -23.29
C GLY A 78 5.36 -3.47 -23.53
N VAL A 79 5.71 -2.41 -22.80
CA VAL A 79 7.02 -1.74 -22.89
C VAL A 79 7.86 -2.07 -21.65
N PRO A 80 9.04 -2.70 -21.81
CA PRO A 80 9.94 -2.93 -20.68
C PRO A 80 10.51 -1.60 -20.19
N ARG A 81 10.39 -1.36 -18.88
CA ARG A 81 10.92 -0.19 -18.19
C ARG A 81 11.82 -0.62 -17.05
N ARG A 82 12.86 0.15 -16.80
CA ARG A 82 13.79 -0.06 -15.69
C ARG A 82 13.51 0.95 -14.60
N ILE A 83 13.23 0.51 -13.38
CA ILE A 83 13.02 1.40 -12.25
C ILE A 83 14.02 1.11 -11.15
N GLY A 84 14.41 2.14 -10.40
CA GLY A 84 15.40 2.01 -9.33
C GLY A 84 15.16 2.98 -8.19
N VAL A 85 15.39 2.50 -6.97
CA VAL A 85 15.37 3.29 -5.74
C VAL A 85 16.67 3.02 -4.98
N ALA A 86 17.40 4.08 -4.62
CA ALA A 86 18.62 3.96 -3.83
C ALA A 86 18.60 4.94 -2.66
N TYR A 87 19.04 4.49 -1.48
CA TYR A 87 19.27 5.38 -0.35
C TYR A 87 20.77 5.60 -0.18
N ARG A 88 21.24 6.83 -0.39
CA ARG A 88 22.66 7.23 -0.30
C ARG A 88 22.76 8.66 0.21
N ALA A 89 23.81 8.98 0.97
CA ALA A 89 24.06 10.32 1.52
C ALA A 89 22.83 10.96 2.20
N GLY A 90 22.05 10.15 2.93
CA GLY A 90 20.86 10.61 3.64
C GLY A 90 19.60 10.82 2.77
N ARG A 91 19.67 10.57 1.46
CA ARG A 91 18.59 10.85 0.51
C ARG A 91 18.13 9.59 -0.22
N LEU A 92 16.86 9.56 -0.60
CA LEU A 92 16.30 8.53 -1.45
C LEU A 92 16.30 9.02 -2.90
N GLU A 93 17.15 8.44 -3.74
CA GLU A 93 17.22 8.64 -5.18
C GLU A 93 16.24 7.71 -5.88
N LYS A 94 15.67 8.17 -7.00
CA LYS A 94 14.71 7.42 -7.80
C LYS A 94 15.07 7.56 -9.27
N LYS A 95 15.06 6.46 -10.00
CA LYS A 95 15.40 6.44 -11.42
C LYS A 95 14.38 5.67 -12.24
N ILE A 96 14.16 6.12 -13.47
CA ILE A 96 13.41 5.42 -14.52
C ILE A 96 14.28 5.44 -15.77
N ASP A 97 14.59 4.27 -16.33
CA ASP A 97 15.43 4.08 -17.51
C ASP A 97 16.81 4.78 -17.44
N GLY A 98 17.37 4.86 -16.23
CA GLY A 98 18.66 5.51 -15.97
C GLY A 98 18.56 6.99 -15.58
N GLU A 99 17.46 7.65 -15.91
CA GLU A 99 17.20 9.07 -15.64
C GLU A 99 16.59 9.30 -14.26
N VAL A 100 16.85 10.47 -13.67
CA VAL A 100 16.29 10.85 -12.37
C VAL A 100 14.79 11.12 -12.49
N ALA A 101 13.98 10.37 -11.75
CA ALA A 101 12.52 10.55 -11.75
C ALA A 101 12.12 11.83 -10.98
N LYS A 102 11.03 12.49 -11.39
CA LYS A 102 10.56 13.73 -10.71
C LYS A 102 10.04 13.46 -9.31
N GLY A 103 9.65 12.22 -9.02
CA GLY A 103 9.20 11.81 -7.69
C GLY A 103 8.76 10.35 -7.63
N MET A 104 8.43 9.90 -6.43
CA MET A 104 8.02 8.51 -6.18
C MET A 104 6.73 8.13 -6.92
N ALA A 105 5.88 9.10 -7.25
CA ALA A 105 4.63 8.85 -7.97
C ALA A 105 4.85 8.29 -9.39
N GLU A 106 5.95 8.65 -10.07
CA GLU A 106 6.24 8.09 -11.40
C GLU A 106 6.57 6.60 -11.32
N LEU A 107 7.37 6.20 -10.34
CA LEU A 107 7.68 4.78 -10.09
C LEU A 107 6.45 4.01 -9.61
N ALA A 108 5.67 4.61 -8.71
CA ALA A 108 4.42 4.02 -8.23
C ALA A 108 3.45 3.72 -9.38
N ALA A 109 3.30 4.63 -10.34
CA ALA A 109 2.42 4.43 -11.50
C ALA A 109 2.86 3.24 -12.39
N LEU A 110 4.16 2.95 -12.44
CA LEU A 110 4.74 1.83 -13.18
C LEU A 110 4.64 0.51 -12.40
N LEU A 111 4.79 0.54 -11.08
CA LEU A 111 4.76 -0.63 -10.22
C LEU A 111 3.78 -0.44 -9.04
N PRO A 112 2.47 -0.70 -9.25
CA PRO A 112 1.50 -0.78 -8.16
C PRO A 112 1.82 -1.98 -7.26
N VAL A 113 2.30 -1.73 -6.03
CA VAL A 113 2.62 -2.80 -5.07
C VAL A 113 1.69 -2.73 -3.86
N HIS A 114 1.16 -3.86 -3.44
CA HIS A 114 0.34 -4.05 -2.24
C HIS A 114 1.02 -5.03 -1.29
N ALA A 115 0.71 -4.92 0.00
CA ALA A 115 1.28 -5.79 1.03
C ALA A 115 0.19 -6.34 1.95
N ILE A 116 0.28 -7.64 2.24
CA ILE A 116 -0.36 -8.31 3.37
C ILE A 116 0.79 -8.72 4.28
N ASP A 117 0.98 -7.99 5.36
CA ASP A 117 2.09 -8.20 6.29
C ASP A 117 1.61 -8.06 7.75
N PRO A 118 2.39 -8.49 8.74
CA PRO A 118 1.98 -8.42 10.15
C PRO A 118 1.58 -7.01 10.65
N SER A 119 2.06 -5.93 10.02
CA SER A 119 1.71 -4.55 10.41
C SER A 119 0.37 -4.05 9.85
N MET A 120 -0.30 -4.84 9.01
CA MET A 120 -1.55 -4.45 8.34
C MET A 120 -2.72 -4.19 9.30
N HIS A 121 -2.65 -4.68 10.54
CA HIS A 121 -3.61 -4.36 11.61
C HIS A 121 -3.79 -2.86 11.81
N ALA A 122 -2.76 -2.06 11.52
CA ALA A 122 -2.83 -0.60 11.57
C ALA A 122 -3.88 0.00 10.62
N LEU A 123 -4.31 -0.72 9.58
CA LEU A 123 -5.43 -0.31 8.72
C LEU A 123 -6.76 -0.31 9.48
N VAL A 124 -6.93 -1.27 10.39
CA VAL A 124 -8.14 -1.45 11.19
C VAL A 124 -8.04 -0.67 12.50
N GLU A 125 -7.06 -1.00 13.34
CA GLU A 125 -6.87 -0.42 14.69
C GLU A 125 -6.27 1.00 14.68
N GLY A 126 -5.52 1.32 13.63
CA GLY A 126 -4.84 2.61 13.54
C GLY A 126 -5.79 3.78 13.38
N GLY A 127 -5.24 4.98 13.48
CA GLY A 127 -6.00 6.20 13.31
C GLY A 127 -6.46 6.43 11.85
N PRO A 128 -7.36 7.40 11.64
CA PRO A 128 -7.89 7.79 10.31
C PRO A 128 -6.83 8.00 9.22
N SER A 129 -5.61 8.40 9.60
CA SER A 129 -4.52 8.60 8.65
C SER A 129 -4.10 7.33 7.91
N GLU A 130 -4.19 6.15 8.52
CA GLU A 130 -3.83 4.89 7.85
C GLU A 130 -4.88 4.49 6.82
N ARG A 131 -6.17 4.64 7.15
CA ARG A 131 -7.28 4.41 6.22
C ARG A 131 -7.31 5.41 5.06
N ARG A 132 -7.03 6.69 5.32
CA ARG A 132 -6.86 7.67 4.23
C ARG A 132 -5.69 7.34 3.32
N ARG A 133 -4.56 6.85 3.85
CA ARG A 133 -3.42 6.41 3.02
C ARG A 133 -3.75 5.20 2.16
N PHE A 134 -4.52 4.26 2.69
CA PHE A 134 -5.05 3.13 1.94
C PHE A 134 -5.94 3.62 0.80
N LEU A 135 -6.92 4.48 1.13
CA LEU A 135 -7.82 5.08 0.14
C LEU A 135 -7.05 5.84 -0.95
N ASP A 136 -6.19 6.79 -0.56
CA ASP A 136 -5.43 7.63 -1.49
C ASP A 136 -4.56 6.81 -2.43
N TRP A 137 -4.06 5.65 -1.97
CA TRP A 137 -3.29 4.74 -2.83
C TRP A 137 -4.18 4.12 -3.91
N GLY A 138 -5.38 3.67 -3.56
CA GLY A 138 -6.34 3.12 -4.54
C GLY A 138 -6.83 4.16 -5.53
N VAL A 139 -7.23 5.32 -5.03
CA VAL A 139 -7.67 6.42 -5.88
C VAL A 139 -6.56 6.84 -6.85
N PHE A 140 -5.30 6.90 -6.39
CA PHE A 140 -4.15 7.23 -7.26
C PHE A 140 -3.99 6.30 -8.46
N HIS A 141 -4.25 5.00 -8.30
CA HIS A 141 -4.10 4.02 -9.38
C HIS A 141 -5.30 3.94 -10.34
N VAL A 142 -6.45 4.43 -9.91
CA VAL A 142 -7.73 4.24 -10.60
C VAL A 142 -8.28 5.53 -11.20
N GLU A 143 -8.18 6.66 -10.48
CA GLU A 143 -8.77 7.93 -10.87
C GLU A 143 -7.74 8.85 -11.56
N PRO A 144 -7.92 9.15 -12.85
CA PRO A 144 -7.06 10.10 -13.57
C PRO A 144 -7.07 11.48 -12.91
N GLY A 145 -5.92 12.15 -12.89
CA GLY A 145 -5.78 13.50 -12.34
C GLY A 145 -5.81 13.61 -10.81
N TYR A 146 -6.11 12.52 -10.08
CA TYR A 146 -6.18 12.54 -8.62
C TYR A 146 -4.91 13.08 -7.96
N LEU A 147 -3.74 12.69 -8.46
CA LEU A 147 -2.46 13.12 -7.90
C LEU A 147 -2.31 14.65 -7.94
N GLU A 148 -2.70 15.29 -9.03
CA GLU A 148 -2.56 16.74 -9.19
C GLU A 148 -3.57 17.50 -8.33
N SER A 149 -4.82 17.03 -8.29
CA SER A 149 -5.84 17.55 -7.36
C SER A 149 -5.38 17.42 -5.90
N TRP A 150 -4.83 16.26 -5.51
CA TRP A 150 -4.32 16.01 -4.18
C TRP A 150 -3.11 16.89 -3.83
N LYS A 151 -2.16 17.06 -4.75
CA LYS A 151 -1.01 17.97 -4.57
C LYS A 151 -1.47 19.41 -4.41
N ARG A 152 -2.42 19.88 -5.24
CA ARG A 152 -3.01 21.22 -5.14
C ARG A 152 -3.67 21.40 -3.78
N TYR A 153 -4.53 20.46 -3.38
CA TYR A 153 -5.20 20.47 -2.09
C TYR A 153 -4.22 20.57 -0.92
N ARG A 154 -3.21 19.69 -0.86
CA ARG A 154 -2.22 19.70 0.24
C ARG A 154 -1.41 20.99 0.28
N ARG A 155 -1.05 21.56 -0.88
CA ARG A 155 -0.32 22.82 -0.96
C ARG A 155 -1.16 23.97 -0.40
N VAL A 156 -2.40 24.11 -0.88
CA VAL A 156 -3.31 25.18 -0.43
C VAL A 156 -3.64 25.03 1.06
N LEU A 157 -3.90 23.80 1.53
CA LEU A 157 -4.12 23.51 2.96
C LEU A 157 -2.93 23.96 3.81
N SER A 158 -1.70 23.69 3.35
CA SER A 158 -0.49 24.12 4.05
C SER A 158 -0.36 25.64 4.10
N GLN A 159 -0.69 26.35 3.02
CA GLN A 159 -0.65 27.81 2.97
C GLN A 159 -1.72 28.43 3.88
N ARG A 160 -2.96 27.93 3.83
CA ARG A 160 -4.04 28.36 4.74
C ARG A 160 -3.65 28.13 6.20
N ASN A 161 -3.12 26.95 6.55
CA ASN A 161 -2.68 26.66 7.92
C ASN A 161 -1.50 27.55 8.36
N ALA A 162 -0.59 27.91 7.46
CA ALA A 162 0.48 28.84 7.76
C ALA A 162 -0.07 30.26 8.04
N ALA A 163 -1.03 30.72 7.24
CA ALA A 163 -1.70 32.01 7.43
C ALA A 163 -2.49 32.05 8.76
N LEU A 164 -3.21 30.97 9.09
CA LEU A 164 -3.92 30.83 10.37
C LEU A 164 -2.96 30.97 11.57
N LYS A 165 -1.81 30.27 11.53
CA LYS A 165 -0.80 30.34 12.60
C LYS A 165 -0.15 31.71 12.75
N ARG A 166 -0.13 32.51 11.68
CA ARG A 166 0.34 33.90 11.71
C ARG A 166 -0.72 34.87 12.25
N GLY A 167 -1.97 34.44 12.41
CA GLY A 167 -3.08 35.32 12.80
C GLY A 167 -3.60 36.18 11.65
N ALA A 168 -3.55 35.66 10.41
CA ALA A 168 -4.04 36.37 9.23
C ALA A 168 -5.53 36.80 9.34
N GLY A 169 -5.83 37.97 8.76
CA GLY A 169 -7.18 38.50 8.64
C GLY A 169 -8.08 37.66 7.72
N ALA A 170 -9.39 37.92 7.73
CA ALA A 170 -10.34 37.15 6.92
C ALA A 170 -10.05 37.32 5.41
N ASP A 171 -9.78 38.54 4.97
CA ASP A 171 -9.49 38.88 3.58
C ASP A 171 -8.24 38.18 3.04
N GLU A 172 -7.23 37.97 3.89
CA GLU A 172 -6.01 37.24 3.50
C GLU A 172 -6.26 35.72 3.45
N LEU A 173 -7.15 35.20 4.30
CA LEU A 173 -7.51 33.79 4.33
C LEU A 173 -8.46 33.39 3.19
N GLN A 174 -9.31 34.31 2.72
CA GLN A 174 -10.38 34.01 1.76
C GLN A 174 -9.88 33.36 0.46
N PRO A 175 -8.84 33.89 -0.23
CA PRO A 175 -8.33 33.26 -1.45
C PRO A 175 -7.83 31.83 -1.23
N TRP A 176 -7.28 31.55 -0.03
CA TRP A 176 -6.86 30.20 0.33
C TRP A 176 -8.05 29.30 0.63
N SER A 177 -9.10 29.81 1.28
CA SER A 177 -10.34 29.07 1.54
C SER A 177 -11.04 28.67 0.24
N ASP A 178 -11.17 29.59 -0.72
CA ASP A 178 -11.79 29.33 -2.02
C ASP A 178 -11.01 28.27 -2.80
N ALA A 179 -9.69 28.47 -2.94
CA ALA A 179 -8.83 27.51 -3.63
C ALA A 179 -8.78 26.15 -2.92
N LEU A 180 -8.97 26.10 -1.60
CA LEU A 180 -9.01 24.86 -0.82
C LEU A 180 -10.32 24.12 -1.08
N ALA A 181 -11.44 24.84 -1.10
CA ALA A 181 -12.77 24.29 -1.37
C ALA A 181 -12.83 23.67 -2.77
N GLU A 182 -12.37 24.37 -3.80
CA GLU A 182 -12.29 23.85 -5.17
C GLU A 182 -11.49 22.54 -5.25
N ALA A 183 -10.27 22.54 -4.68
CA ALA A 183 -9.41 21.37 -4.74
C ALA A 183 -9.96 20.20 -3.89
N ALA A 184 -10.65 20.50 -2.80
CA ALA A 184 -11.25 19.51 -1.92
C ALA A 184 -12.39 18.74 -2.58
N VAL A 185 -13.24 19.42 -3.35
CA VAL A 185 -14.34 18.81 -4.10
C VAL A 185 -13.81 17.76 -5.06
N LEU A 186 -12.77 18.09 -5.84
CA LEU A 186 -12.16 17.14 -6.78
C LEU A 186 -11.57 15.90 -6.08
N VAL A 187 -10.90 16.09 -4.93
CA VAL A 187 -10.34 14.98 -4.14
C VAL A 187 -11.45 14.08 -3.61
N ASP A 188 -12.53 14.68 -3.12
CA ASP A 188 -13.67 13.98 -2.56
C ASP A 188 -14.45 13.18 -3.61
N GLU A 189 -14.73 13.78 -4.76
CA GLU A 189 -15.40 13.13 -5.88
C GLU A 189 -14.61 11.91 -6.38
N SER A 190 -13.29 12.04 -6.56
CA SER A 190 -12.43 10.91 -6.92
C SER A 190 -12.47 9.80 -5.86
N ARG A 191 -12.46 10.14 -4.57
CA ARG A 191 -12.58 9.15 -3.49
C ARG A 191 -13.92 8.43 -3.51
N ARG A 192 -15.02 9.15 -3.75
CA ARG A 192 -16.37 8.56 -3.85
C ARG A 192 -16.48 7.59 -5.02
N ARG A 193 -16.08 8.00 -6.23
CA ARG A 193 -16.09 7.13 -7.41
C ARG A 193 -15.24 5.87 -7.21
N TYR A 194 -14.07 6.01 -6.60
CA TYR A 194 -13.25 4.85 -6.26
C TYR A 194 -13.95 3.91 -5.24
N LEU A 195 -14.59 4.45 -4.21
CA LEU A 195 -15.28 3.65 -3.20
C LEU A 195 -16.53 2.94 -3.73
N GLU A 196 -17.22 3.52 -4.71
CA GLU A 196 -18.29 2.83 -5.46
C GLU A 196 -17.76 1.59 -6.18
N ARG A 197 -16.53 1.63 -6.69
CA ARG A 197 -15.85 0.45 -7.27
C ARG A 197 -15.34 -0.52 -6.21
N LEU A 198 -14.80 -0.03 -5.09
CA LEU A 198 -14.21 -0.85 -4.02
C LEU A 198 -15.27 -1.63 -3.22
N GLY A 199 -16.41 -1.00 -2.93
CA GLY A 199 -17.43 -1.52 -2.02
C GLY A 199 -17.90 -2.94 -2.35
N PRO A 200 -18.28 -3.25 -3.61
CA PRO A 200 -18.68 -4.60 -4.01
C PRO A 200 -17.61 -5.67 -3.74
N PHE A 201 -16.34 -5.38 -4.06
CA PHE A 201 -15.23 -6.31 -3.81
C PHE A 201 -14.93 -6.43 -2.32
N ALA A 202 -14.99 -5.34 -1.55
CA ALA A 202 -14.82 -5.40 -0.10
C ALA A 202 -15.90 -6.29 0.54
N GLY A 203 -17.16 -6.15 0.11
CA GLY A 203 -18.27 -7.00 0.56
C GLY A 203 -18.08 -8.48 0.21
N ASP A 204 -17.60 -8.78 -1.00
CA ASP A 204 -17.30 -10.16 -1.44
C ASP A 204 -16.15 -10.78 -0.64
N PHE A 205 -15.00 -10.12 -0.54
CA PHE A 205 -13.89 -10.62 0.26
C PHE A 205 -14.22 -10.70 1.75
N GLY A 206 -15.07 -9.79 2.26
CA GLY A 206 -15.64 -9.91 3.59
C GLY A 206 -16.36 -11.25 3.77
N ARG A 207 -17.30 -11.59 2.87
CA ARG A 207 -18.02 -12.88 2.93
C ARG A 207 -17.07 -14.08 2.86
N ARG A 208 -16.06 -14.03 2.01
CA ARG A 208 -15.12 -15.14 1.80
C ARG A 208 -14.15 -15.35 2.96
N LEU A 209 -13.72 -14.28 3.63
CA LEU A 209 -12.68 -14.34 4.66
C LEU A 209 -13.26 -14.30 6.08
N LEU A 210 -14.38 -13.62 6.29
CA LEU A 210 -14.97 -13.31 7.60
C LEU A 210 -16.38 -13.89 7.76
N ASP A 211 -16.90 -14.60 6.76
CA ASP A 211 -18.28 -15.11 6.66
C ASP A 211 -19.36 -14.02 6.77
N ARG A 212 -18.99 -12.75 6.56
CA ARG A 212 -19.86 -11.57 6.74
C ARG A 212 -19.48 -10.48 5.75
N PRO A 213 -20.44 -9.72 5.20
CA PRO A 213 -20.11 -8.61 4.30
C PRO A 213 -19.33 -7.52 5.05
N LEU A 214 -18.24 -7.07 4.43
CA LEU A 214 -17.48 -5.90 4.89
C LEU A 214 -17.98 -4.65 4.16
N THR A 215 -18.47 -3.69 4.94
CA THR A 215 -18.94 -2.38 4.44
C THR A 215 -17.89 -1.31 4.75
N VAL A 216 -17.73 -0.35 3.83
CA VAL A 216 -16.77 0.75 3.93
C VAL A 216 -17.54 2.07 3.81
N ASP A 217 -17.89 2.69 4.93
CA ASP A 217 -18.59 3.97 4.93
C ASP A 217 -17.59 5.13 4.85
N TYR A 218 -17.82 6.06 3.94
CA TYR A 218 -16.97 7.24 3.77
C TYR A 218 -17.56 8.47 4.43
N ARG A 219 -16.81 9.03 5.38
CA ARG A 219 -17.07 10.35 5.95
C ARG A 219 -16.07 11.33 5.36
N ARG A 220 -16.53 12.27 4.53
CA ARG A 220 -15.65 13.18 3.76
C ARG A 220 -14.82 14.17 4.60
N GLY A 221 -15.15 14.34 5.89
CA GLY A 221 -14.44 15.25 6.79
C GLY A 221 -15.07 16.64 6.90
N TRP A 222 -16.30 16.81 6.41
CA TRP A 222 -17.21 17.93 6.64
C TRP A 222 -18.65 17.44 6.43
N ALA A 223 -19.65 18.28 6.75
CA ALA A 223 -21.06 17.95 6.60
C ALA A 223 -21.38 17.54 5.15
N ALA A 224 -22.18 16.48 4.98
CA ALA A 224 -22.41 15.87 3.66
C ALA A 224 -23.26 16.77 2.74
N ASP A 225 -24.11 17.58 3.33
CA ASP A 225 -25.10 18.48 2.76
C ASP A 225 -24.63 19.94 2.65
N ALA A 226 -23.38 20.24 3.04
CA ALA A 226 -22.83 21.59 3.01
C ALA A 226 -21.72 21.76 1.95
N ALA A 227 -21.62 22.97 1.38
CA ALA A 227 -20.47 23.35 0.59
C ALA A 227 -19.26 23.59 1.51
N LEU A 228 -18.07 23.10 1.14
CA LEU A 228 -16.91 23.25 2.01
C LEU A 228 -16.55 24.72 2.27
N GLY A 229 -16.77 25.62 1.31
CA GLY A 229 -16.55 27.06 1.50
C GLY A 229 -17.35 27.65 2.65
N GLU A 230 -18.62 27.25 2.79
CA GLU A 230 -19.51 27.67 3.88
C GLU A 230 -19.01 27.14 5.22
N VAL A 231 -18.69 25.84 5.27
CA VAL A 231 -18.10 25.21 6.47
C VAL A 231 -16.81 25.90 6.90
N LEU A 232 -15.93 26.25 5.96
CA LEU A 232 -14.68 26.96 6.26
C LEU A 232 -14.89 28.37 6.79
N ALA A 233 -15.98 29.04 6.38
CA ALA A 233 -16.35 30.36 6.89
C ALA A 233 -16.94 30.26 8.31
N GLU A 234 -17.82 29.28 8.54
CA GLU A 234 -18.41 29.00 9.85
C GLU A 234 -17.37 28.58 10.89
N ASP A 235 -16.42 27.72 10.49
CA ASP A 235 -15.36 27.22 11.37
C ASP A 235 -14.20 28.20 11.55
N LEU A 236 -14.21 29.39 10.93
CA LEU A 236 -13.07 30.33 10.93
C LEU A 236 -12.54 30.67 12.33
N VAL A 237 -13.43 30.87 13.31
CA VAL A 237 -13.06 31.16 14.71
C VAL A 237 -12.31 29.97 15.32
N ARG A 238 -12.82 28.76 15.11
CA ARG A 238 -12.23 27.51 15.59
C ARG A 238 -10.88 27.24 14.91
N ASP A 239 -10.82 27.42 13.60
CA ASP A 239 -9.61 27.25 12.80
C ASP A 239 -8.48 28.19 13.25
N ARG A 240 -8.82 29.44 13.60
CA ARG A 240 -7.88 30.40 14.18
C ARG A 240 -7.38 29.97 15.55
N GLN A 241 -8.27 29.50 16.42
CA GLN A 241 -7.91 29.03 17.75
C GLN A 241 -6.90 27.88 17.71
N TYR A 242 -7.10 26.90 16.81
CA TYR A 242 -6.20 25.76 16.68
C TYR A 242 -5.00 26.01 15.76
N GLY A 243 -5.03 27.06 14.94
CA GLY A 243 -4.01 27.30 13.92
C GLY A 243 -4.01 26.22 12.83
N SER A 244 -5.15 25.58 12.60
CA SER A 244 -5.35 24.52 11.62
C SER A 244 -6.75 24.53 11.06
N THR A 245 -6.88 24.13 9.81
CA THR A 245 -8.17 23.88 9.16
C THR A 245 -8.82 22.63 9.74
N GLU A 246 -10.08 22.70 10.16
CA GLU A 246 -10.83 21.56 10.72
C GLU A 246 -11.80 20.90 9.72
N GLY A 247 -12.07 21.54 8.57
CA GLY A 247 -12.93 20.98 7.51
C GLY A 247 -12.16 20.47 6.28
N GLY A 248 -12.57 19.32 5.73
CA GLY A 248 -12.17 18.88 4.38
C GLY A 248 -11.56 17.48 4.29
N PRO A 249 -11.12 17.04 3.09
CA PRO A 249 -10.66 15.67 2.83
C PRO A 249 -9.51 15.16 3.71
N HIS A 250 -8.70 16.06 4.29
CA HIS A 250 -7.64 15.67 5.23
C HIS A 250 -8.17 15.16 6.59
N ARG A 251 -9.44 15.42 6.90
CA ARG A 251 -10.17 14.93 8.08
C ARG A 251 -11.10 13.76 7.77
N ALA A 252 -11.16 13.36 6.50
CA ALA A 252 -12.02 12.27 6.06
C ALA A 252 -11.70 10.95 6.77
N GLU A 253 -12.68 10.08 6.88
CA GLU A 253 -12.59 8.82 7.59
C GLU A 253 -13.29 7.70 6.84
N LEU A 254 -12.68 6.51 6.84
CA LEU A 254 -13.34 5.28 6.42
C LEU A 254 -13.79 4.51 7.64
N VAL A 255 -15.10 4.30 7.81
CA VAL A 255 -15.63 3.46 8.88
C VAL A 255 -15.84 2.07 8.32
N LEU A 256 -15.12 1.11 8.88
CA LEU A 256 -15.20 -0.30 8.48
C LEU A 256 -16.25 -0.99 9.34
N ARG A 257 -17.18 -1.71 8.70
CA ARG A 257 -18.22 -2.46 9.41
C ARG A 257 -18.30 -3.89 8.94
N LEU A 258 -18.50 -4.80 9.88
CA LEU A 258 -19.01 -6.14 9.61
C LEU A 258 -20.46 -6.14 10.08
N ASP A 259 -21.37 -6.41 9.16
CA ASP A 259 -22.80 -6.15 9.35
C ASP A 259 -23.03 -4.67 9.74
N GLU A 260 -23.63 -4.41 10.90
CA GLU A 260 -23.88 -3.05 11.41
C GLU A 260 -22.80 -2.56 12.39
N ARG A 261 -21.83 -3.40 12.78
CA ARG A 261 -20.90 -3.11 13.87
C ARG A 261 -19.54 -2.67 13.36
N ARG A 262 -18.91 -1.71 14.04
CA ARG A 262 -17.58 -1.23 13.66
C ARG A 262 -16.55 -2.32 13.96
N VAL A 263 -15.68 -2.58 13.00
CA VAL A 263 -14.66 -3.63 13.15
C VAL A 263 -13.71 -3.32 14.31
N GLN A 264 -13.38 -2.05 14.51
CA GLN A 264 -12.47 -1.63 15.59
C GLN A 264 -12.95 -1.97 17.00
N ASP A 265 -14.26 -2.08 17.19
CA ASP A 265 -14.85 -2.18 18.52
C ASP A 265 -14.97 -3.65 18.99
N GLU A 266 -15.03 -4.61 18.06
CA GLU A 266 -15.40 -6.00 18.39
C GLU A 266 -14.54 -7.09 17.73
N ALA A 267 -13.74 -6.77 16.71
CA ALA A 267 -13.01 -7.81 15.97
C ALA A 267 -11.81 -8.34 16.77
N SER A 268 -11.65 -9.66 16.80
CA SER A 268 -10.42 -10.30 17.29
C SER A 268 -9.23 -9.97 16.40
N ARG A 269 -7.99 -10.19 16.87
CA ARG A 269 -6.77 -9.96 16.06
C ARG A 269 -6.81 -10.70 14.71
N GLY A 270 -7.26 -11.97 14.70
CA GLY A 270 -7.41 -12.73 13.45
C GLY A 270 -8.44 -12.10 12.50
N GLN A 271 -9.58 -11.64 13.02
CA GLN A 271 -10.60 -10.95 12.23
C GLN A 271 -10.12 -9.58 11.72
N GLN A 272 -9.32 -8.85 12.49
CA GLN A 272 -8.70 -7.60 12.03
C GLN A 272 -7.73 -7.87 10.88
N LYS A 273 -6.89 -8.92 10.97
CA LYS A 273 -6.00 -9.34 9.88
C LYS A 273 -6.77 -9.68 8.61
N LEU A 274 -7.83 -10.48 8.74
CA LEU A 274 -8.69 -10.87 7.61
C LEU A 274 -9.46 -9.67 7.04
N THR A 275 -9.90 -8.72 7.86
CA THR A 275 -10.53 -7.48 7.41
C THR A 275 -9.55 -6.64 6.60
N ALA A 276 -8.33 -6.43 7.10
CA ALA A 276 -7.30 -5.72 6.35
C ALA A 276 -6.93 -6.47 5.05
N ALA A 277 -6.90 -7.80 5.06
CA ALA A 277 -6.63 -8.61 3.87
C ALA A 277 -7.76 -8.47 2.85
N ALA A 278 -9.01 -8.50 3.28
CA ALA A 278 -10.17 -8.27 2.43
C ALA A 278 -10.10 -6.91 1.72
N LEU A 279 -9.73 -5.85 2.44
CA LEU A 279 -9.57 -4.52 1.86
C LEU A 279 -8.43 -4.45 0.83
N VAL A 280 -7.27 -5.04 1.13
CA VAL A 280 -6.14 -5.08 0.20
C VAL A 280 -6.48 -5.88 -1.05
N LEU A 281 -7.11 -7.04 -0.89
CA LEU A 281 -7.56 -7.87 -2.01
C LEU A 281 -8.64 -7.17 -2.84
N ALA A 282 -9.57 -6.46 -2.20
CA ALA A 282 -10.58 -5.65 -2.88
C ALA A 282 -9.94 -4.55 -3.73
N GLN A 283 -8.92 -3.86 -3.19
CA GLN A 283 -8.18 -2.85 -3.93
C GLN A 283 -7.44 -3.46 -5.14
N VAL A 284 -6.78 -4.60 -4.95
CA VAL A 284 -6.14 -5.35 -6.04
C VAL A 284 -7.17 -5.74 -7.11
N ALA A 285 -8.36 -6.17 -6.71
CA ALA A 285 -9.43 -6.54 -7.62
C ALA A 285 -9.93 -5.34 -8.44
N VAL A 286 -10.11 -4.16 -7.81
CA VAL A 286 -10.49 -2.92 -8.51
C VAL A 286 -9.46 -2.58 -9.59
N GLU A 287 -8.18 -2.61 -9.26
CA GLU A 287 -7.08 -2.33 -10.19
C GLU A 287 -7.02 -3.35 -11.34
N SER A 288 -7.44 -4.60 -11.08
CA SER A 288 -7.40 -5.70 -12.04
C SER A 288 -8.57 -5.69 -13.04
N VAL A 289 -9.62 -4.89 -12.82
CA VAL A 289 -10.78 -4.80 -13.73
C VAL A 289 -10.34 -4.33 -15.12
N ASP A 290 -9.57 -3.25 -15.17
CA ASP A 290 -9.14 -2.62 -16.42
C ASP A 290 -7.78 -3.15 -16.89
N ARG A 291 -6.93 -3.60 -15.95
CA ARG A 291 -5.54 -4.00 -16.20
C ARG A 291 -5.14 -5.22 -15.36
N PRO A 292 -5.63 -6.43 -15.69
CA PRO A 292 -5.33 -7.63 -14.94
C PRO A 292 -3.81 -7.92 -14.93
N GLY A 293 -3.28 -8.33 -13.78
CA GLY A 293 -1.87 -8.68 -13.64
C GLY A 293 -0.91 -7.48 -13.65
N ARG A 294 -1.40 -6.24 -13.50
CA ARG A 294 -0.55 -5.04 -13.43
C ARG A 294 0.02 -4.76 -12.03
N SER A 295 -0.61 -5.28 -10.97
CA SER A 295 -0.15 -5.06 -9.60
C SER A 295 0.66 -6.24 -9.06
N VAL A 296 1.54 -5.93 -8.12
CA VAL A 296 2.29 -6.91 -7.32
C VAL A 296 1.69 -6.96 -5.93
N LEU A 297 1.35 -8.16 -5.46
CA LEU A 297 0.93 -8.42 -4.09
C LEU A 297 2.04 -9.18 -3.35
N VAL A 298 2.65 -8.54 -2.35
CA VAL A 298 3.58 -9.21 -1.44
C VAL A 298 2.83 -9.70 -0.21
N VAL A 299 3.03 -10.97 0.18
CA VAL A 299 2.40 -11.59 1.34
C VAL A 299 3.46 -12.14 2.27
N ASP A 300 3.62 -11.51 3.44
CA ASP A 300 4.64 -11.86 4.43
C ASP A 300 4.04 -12.76 5.52
N ASP A 301 4.42 -14.03 5.54
CA ASP A 301 4.03 -15.02 6.55
C ASP A 301 2.51 -15.00 6.88
N PRO A 302 1.66 -15.44 5.92
CA PRO A 302 0.21 -15.37 6.09
C PRO A 302 -0.29 -16.19 7.28
N SER A 303 0.44 -17.24 7.69
CA SER A 303 0.10 -18.09 8.83
C SER A 303 0.14 -17.40 10.20
N ALA A 304 0.90 -16.32 10.35
CA ALA A 304 1.01 -15.66 11.65
C ALA A 304 -0.36 -15.15 12.14
N GLU A 305 -0.76 -15.47 13.37
CA GLU A 305 -2.00 -14.98 14.01
C GLU A 305 -3.33 -15.44 13.37
N LEU A 306 -3.30 -16.47 12.51
CA LEU A 306 -4.51 -17.10 11.95
C LEU A 306 -4.62 -18.57 12.38
N ASP A 307 -5.84 -19.00 12.69
CA ASP A 307 -6.17 -20.41 12.78
C ASP A 307 -6.16 -21.09 11.39
N ARG A 308 -6.27 -22.43 11.38
CA ARG A 308 -6.19 -23.23 10.15
C ARG A 308 -7.28 -22.88 9.13
N ASP A 309 -8.50 -22.64 9.58
CA ASP A 309 -9.65 -22.40 8.70
C ASP A 309 -9.58 -20.99 8.10
N SER A 310 -9.23 -20.01 8.93
CA SER A 310 -8.95 -18.63 8.53
C SER A 310 -7.79 -18.53 7.55
N LEU A 311 -6.70 -19.27 7.79
CA LEU A 311 -5.59 -19.37 6.84
C LEU A 311 -6.03 -20.01 5.53
N GLY A 312 -6.81 -21.10 5.59
CA GLY A 312 -7.35 -21.77 4.40
C GLY A 312 -8.17 -20.82 3.51
N ARG A 313 -9.08 -20.02 4.12
CA ARG A 313 -9.85 -19.00 3.41
C ARG A 313 -8.99 -17.93 2.75
N LEU A 314 -7.97 -17.43 3.47
CA LEU A 314 -7.03 -16.45 2.91
C LEU A 314 -6.24 -17.03 1.73
N LEU A 315 -5.73 -18.26 1.85
CA LEU A 315 -4.98 -18.91 0.77
C LEU A 315 -5.87 -19.19 -0.45
N ALA A 316 -7.13 -19.57 -0.25
CA ALA A 316 -8.10 -19.73 -1.34
C ALA A 316 -8.36 -18.39 -2.07
N ALA A 317 -8.52 -17.29 -1.32
CA ALA A 317 -8.66 -15.97 -1.92
C ALA A 317 -7.40 -15.52 -2.69
N LEU A 318 -6.21 -15.80 -2.16
CA LEU A 318 -4.93 -15.54 -2.84
C LEU A 318 -4.73 -16.43 -4.09
N ALA A 319 -5.37 -17.59 -4.15
CA ALA A 319 -5.35 -18.45 -5.33
C ALA A 319 -6.04 -17.82 -6.55
N GLU A 320 -7.03 -16.96 -6.32
CA GLU A 320 -7.84 -16.36 -7.39
C GLU A 320 -7.44 -14.92 -7.72
N VAL A 321 -6.50 -14.34 -6.98
CA VAL A 321 -6.09 -12.96 -7.18
C VAL A 321 -5.46 -12.76 -8.56
N ARG A 322 -5.91 -11.73 -9.29
CA ARG A 322 -5.42 -11.38 -10.64
C ARG A 322 -4.24 -10.41 -10.58
N ALA A 323 -3.24 -10.75 -9.77
CA ALA A 323 -2.02 -9.97 -9.54
C ALA A 323 -0.79 -10.87 -9.49
N GLN A 324 0.40 -10.29 -9.68
CA GLN A 324 1.64 -11.04 -9.43
C GLN A 324 1.84 -11.21 -7.92
N LEU A 325 1.82 -12.45 -7.44
CA LEU A 325 1.97 -12.80 -6.04
C LEU A 325 3.44 -13.10 -5.71
N ILE A 326 3.94 -12.53 -4.62
CA ILE A 326 5.20 -12.94 -3.98
C ILE A 326 4.89 -13.30 -2.53
N LEU A 327 4.91 -14.58 -2.20
CA LEU A 327 4.46 -15.11 -0.90
C LEU A 327 5.60 -15.75 -0.14
N THR A 328 5.75 -15.41 1.14
CA THR A 328 6.74 -16.01 2.03
C THR A 328 6.13 -17.06 2.95
N ALA A 329 6.89 -18.11 3.27
CA ALA A 329 6.55 -19.10 4.30
C ALA A 329 7.78 -19.59 5.06
N LEU A 330 7.58 -20.32 6.16
CA LEU A 330 8.69 -20.86 6.97
C LEU A 330 9.33 -22.10 6.34
N ALA A 331 8.53 -22.93 5.68
CA ALA A 331 8.97 -24.19 5.09
C ALA A 331 8.30 -24.41 3.73
N PRO A 332 8.88 -25.25 2.86
CA PRO A 332 8.28 -25.59 1.57
C PRO A 332 6.86 -26.16 1.71
N ALA A 333 6.64 -27.03 2.70
CA ALA A 333 5.33 -27.66 2.94
C ALA A 333 4.22 -26.67 3.33
N SER A 334 4.58 -25.45 3.72
CA SER A 334 3.62 -24.38 4.07
C SER A 334 3.27 -23.49 2.89
N LEU A 335 3.95 -23.64 1.74
CA LEU A 335 3.67 -22.85 0.55
C LEU A 335 2.48 -23.45 -0.21
N PRO A 336 1.51 -22.63 -0.61
CA PRO A 336 0.39 -23.10 -1.41
C PRO A 336 0.79 -23.19 -2.90
N PHE A 337 0.07 -24.00 -3.67
CA PHE A 337 0.08 -24.01 -5.15
C PHE A 337 1.48 -24.07 -5.81
N GLN A 338 2.42 -24.86 -5.27
CA GLN A 338 3.81 -24.84 -5.74
C GLN A 338 4.03 -25.33 -7.19
N SER A 339 3.13 -26.15 -7.74
CA SER A 339 3.33 -26.75 -9.05
C SER A 339 3.33 -25.71 -10.17
N GLY A 340 4.40 -25.68 -10.96
CA GLY A 340 4.54 -24.80 -12.12
C GLY A 340 5.02 -23.38 -11.83
N PHE A 341 5.31 -23.04 -10.57
CA PHE A 341 5.77 -21.71 -10.19
C PHE A 341 7.16 -21.76 -9.51
N PRO A 342 7.99 -20.72 -9.68
CA PRO A 342 9.31 -20.67 -9.06
C PRO A 342 9.20 -20.61 -7.53
N VAL A 343 10.07 -21.39 -6.89
CA VAL A 343 10.26 -21.41 -5.45
C VAL A 343 11.70 -20.96 -5.17
N PHE A 344 11.87 -20.09 -4.19
CA PHE A 344 13.16 -19.56 -3.77
C PHE A 344 13.42 -19.90 -2.30
N HIS A 345 14.60 -20.42 -2.01
CA HIS A 345 15.08 -20.63 -0.65
C HIS A 345 15.90 -19.43 -0.20
N VAL A 346 15.60 -18.91 0.99
CA VAL A 346 16.34 -17.84 1.64
C VAL A 346 17.07 -18.38 2.85
N GLU A 347 18.40 -18.26 2.86
CA GLU A 347 19.24 -18.65 3.97
C GLU A 347 20.37 -17.64 4.15
N ARG A 348 20.56 -17.16 5.39
CA ARG A 348 21.64 -16.21 5.76
C ARG A 348 21.75 -15.00 4.81
N GLY A 349 20.61 -14.47 4.37
CA GLY A 349 20.55 -13.30 3.48
C GLY A 349 20.85 -13.58 2.00
N ALA A 350 21.08 -14.84 1.61
CA ALA A 350 21.19 -15.26 0.22
C ALA A 350 19.86 -15.86 -0.25
N VAL A 351 19.48 -15.57 -1.50
CA VAL A 351 18.27 -16.11 -2.14
C VAL A 351 18.68 -16.96 -3.33
N ARG A 352 18.18 -18.20 -3.40
CA ARG A 352 18.52 -19.16 -4.47
C ARG A 352 17.27 -19.85 -4.99
N GLY A 353 17.25 -20.20 -6.28
CA GLY A 353 16.20 -21.05 -6.84
C GLY A 353 16.18 -22.42 -6.16
N TYR A 354 14.99 -22.91 -5.84
CA TYR A 354 14.76 -24.20 -5.21
C TYR A 354 14.06 -25.16 -6.18
N ASN A 355 14.67 -26.32 -6.42
CA ASN A 355 14.07 -27.39 -7.20
C ASN A 355 13.80 -28.59 -6.28
N ALA A 356 12.51 -28.90 -6.06
CA ALA A 356 12.09 -30.01 -5.19
C ALA A 356 12.61 -31.38 -5.69
N ALA A 357 12.83 -31.54 -7.01
CA ALA A 357 13.37 -32.78 -7.58
C ALA A 357 14.82 -33.08 -7.14
N SER A 358 15.56 -32.06 -6.69
CA SER A 358 16.94 -32.18 -6.23
C SER A 358 17.07 -32.51 -4.75
N ALA A 359 16.02 -32.27 -3.94
CA ALA A 359 16.06 -32.40 -2.48
C ALA A 359 15.79 -33.83 -1.96
N VAL A 360 15.44 -34.77 -2.84
CA VAL A 360 15.25 -36.20 -2.51
C VAL A 360 16.56 -37.00 -2.67
N ARG A 361 17.68 -36.34 -2.98
CA ARG A 361 18.99 -36.96 -3.15
C ARG A 361 20.04 -36.34 -2.22
N GLU A 362 19.85 -36.46 -0.92
CA GLU A 362 20.99 -36.64 -0.01
C GLU A 362 20.65 -37.78 0.96
N PRO A 363 21.54 -38.79 1.10
CA PRO A 363 21.29 -40.03 1.83
C PRO A 363 21.27 -39.88 3.35
#